data_AF-A0A0C2FKP2-F1
#
_entry.id   AF-A0A0C2FKP2-F1
#
_cell.length_a   1.000
_cell.length_b   1.000
_cell.length_c   1.000
_cell.angle_alpha   90.00
_cell.angle_beta   90.00
_cell.angle_gamma   90.00
#
_symmetry.space_group_name_H-M   'P 1'
#
loop_
_entity.id
_entity.type
_entity.pdbx_description
1 polymer ?
#
loop_
_entity_poly.entity_id
_entity_poly.type
_entity_poly.pdbx_seq_one_letter_code
_entity_poly.pdbx_strand_id
1 'polypeptide(L)'
;MISSTISRYACRIIIDRENYDKAFLYAAGFDSVKNIFLGSLYFKEKATKWMKRNGEMDGLTTNGILILHPNRNTEELSEEDVPPMYVWREVSVDGDIYTLRETRSSNARGALVPEETNMLQDGTLIDLCGATLLWRTADGLRKSPTAQELEMALDRLNAGKPQCPVNLNTLIIPKKKSSKGGGSRQPYVYLRCGHVQGKHEWGHHALSNGQQSYKCPICLAESERVIQCASCKLTKRVLQLTMGMESSFHLDSGNLDYAFNPCGHVASLNTVR
;
A
#
# COMPACT_ATOMS: atom_id res chain seq x y z
N MET A 1 -18.11 -20.77 2.56
CA MET A 1 -16.71 -21.15 2.26
C MET A 1 -15.99 -19.86 1.86
N ILE A 2 -14.96 -19.44 2.60
CA ILE A 2 -14.19 -18.22 2.26
C ILE A 2 -13.27 -18.60 1.09
N SER A 3 -13.41 -17.92 -0.04
CA SER A 3 -12.54 -18.14 -1.21
C SER A 3 -11.29 -17.24 -1.10
N SER A 4 -10.11 -17.81 -1.32
CA SER A 4 -8.84 -17.07 -1.39
C SER A 4 -8.44 -16.88 -2.85
N THR A 5 -8.00 -15.67 -3.18
CA THR A 5 -7.47 -15.32 -4.50
C THR A 5 -5.95 -15.45 -4.58
N ILE A 6 -5.28 -15.72 -3.46
CA ILE A 6 -3.83 -15.91 -3.38
C ILE A 6 -3.48 -17.32 -3.86
N SER A 7 -2.52 -17.40 -4.79
CA SER A 7 -2.02 -18.69 -5.30
C SER A 7 -1.28 -19.46 -4.20
N ARG A 8 -1.41 -20.80 -4.17
CA ARG A 8 -0.72 -21.66 -3.19
C ARG A 8 0.81 -21.51 -3.24
N TYR A 9 1.36 -21.37 -4.45
CA TYR A 9 2.77 -21.11 -4.71
C TYR A 9 2.88 -19.81 -5.51
N ALA A 10 2.75 -18.67 -4.83
CA ALA A 10 2.53 -17.37 -5.48
C ALA A 10 3.76 -16.81 -6.18
N CYS A 11 4.91 -16.76 -5.50
CA CYS A 11 6.14 -16.17 -6.00
C CYS A 11 7.38 -16.83 -5.39
N ARG A 12 8.55 -16.52 -5.95
CA ARG A 12 9.88 -16.85 -5.41
C ARG A 12 10.65 -15.56 -5.17
N ILE A 13 11.37 -15.51 -4.05
CA ILE A 13 12.39 -14.49 -3.79
C ILE A 13 13.73 -15.22 -3.79
N ILE A 14 14.62 -14.86 -4.71
CA ILE A 14 15.94 -15.46 -4.85
C ILE A 14 16.96 -14.43 -4.38
N ILE A 15 17.77 -14.78 -3.39
CA ILE A 15 18.79 -13.91 -2.81
C ILE A 15 20.16 -14.45 -3.22
N ASP A 16 21.02 -13.56 -3.73
CA ASP A 16 22.42 -13.89 -4.00
C ASP A 16 23.15 -14.11 -2.66
N ARG A 17 23.79 -15.28 -2.53
CA ARG A 17 24.50 -15.68 -1.31
C ARG A 17 25.85 -14.99 -1.15
N GLU A 18 26.42 -14.50 -2.24
CA GLU A 18 27.68 -13.75 -2.21
C GLU A 18 27.42 -12.24 -2.13
N ASN A 19 26.27 -11.79 -2.62
CA ASN A 19 25.82 -10.40 -2.55
C ASN A 19 24.44 -10.31 -1.89
N TYR A 20 24.39 -10.37 -0.56
CA TYR A 20 23.13 -10.40 0.22
C TYR A 20 22.19 -9.22 -0.02
N ASP A 21 22.70 -8.14 -0.63
CA ASP A 21 21.95 -6.94 -0.98
C ASP A 21 21.10 -7.13 -2.25
N LYS A 22 21.36 -8.20 -3.02
CA LYS A 22 20.66 -8.52 -4.26
C LYS A 22 19.62 -9.61 -4.00
N ALA A 23 18.35 -9.20 -4.03
CA ALA A 23 17.21 -10.10 -3.97
C ALA A 23 16.32 -9.88 -5.20
N PHE A 24 15.81 -10.94 -5.82
CA PHE A 24 15.05 -10.89 -7.07
C PHE A 24 13.71 -11.59 -6.91
N LEU A 25 12.65 -10.96 -7.41
CA LEU A 25 11.29 -11.49 -7.39
C LEU A 25 10.98 -12.24 -8.69
N TYR A 26 10.31 -13.38 -8.58
CA TYR A 26 9.80 -14.14 -9.72
C TYR A 26 8.37 -14.58 -9.45
N ALA A 27 7.52 -14.57 -10.46
CA ALA A 27 6.18 -15.12 -10.33
C ALA A 27 6.20 -16.66 -10.27
N ALA A 28 5.17 -17.22 -9.64
CA ALA A 28 5.01 -18.62 -9.31
C ALA A 28 6.07 -19.18 -8.34
N GLY A 29 5.72 -20.27 -7.67
CA GLY A 29 6.65 -21.10 -6.91
C GLY A 29 6.56 -22.55 -7.35
N PHE A 30 7.64 -23.29 -7.07
CA PHE A 30 7.67 -24.74 -7.32
C PHE A 30 6.75 -25.45 -6.33
N ASP A 31 5.97 -26.41 -6.83
CA ASP A 31 5.15 -27.29 -6.00
C ASP A 31 5.98 -28.41 -5.34
N SER A 32 5.30 -29.33 -4.65
CA SER A 32 5.94 -30.46 -3.97
C SER A 32 6.67 -31.44 -4.89
N VAL A 33 6.43 -31.37 -6.21
CA VAL A 33 7.14 -32.17 -7.22
C VAL A 33 8.15 -31.34 -8.01
N LYS A 34 8.51 -30.16 -7.49
CA LYS A 34 9.50 -29.24 -8.06
C LYS A 34 9.10 -28.70 -9.43
N ASN A 35 7.80 -28.51 -9.67
CA ASN A 35 7.30 -28.00 -10.95
C ASN A 35 6.55 -26.66 -10.78
N ILE A 36 6.60 -25.82 -11.81
CA ILE A 36 5.74 -24.64 -11.95
C ILE A 36 4.69 -24.97 -13.00
N PHE A 37 3.43 -25.09 -12.57
CA PHE A 37 2.33 -25.37 -13.48
C PHE A 37 1.67 -24.07 -13.94
N LEU A 38 1.91 -23.72 -15.20
CA LEU A 38 1.15 -22.73 -15.96
C LEU A 38 0.22 -23.51 -16.88
N GLY A 39 -1.10 -23.41 -16.69
CA GLY A 39 -2.13 -24.28 -17.29
C GLY A 39 -1.92 -24.80 -18.73
N SER A 40 -2.49 -25.98 -19.00
CA SER A 40 -2.42 -26.68 -20.29
C SER A 40 -3.57 -26.31 -21.24
N LEU A 41 -3.37 -26.48 -22.55
CA LEU A 41 -4.37 -26.24 -23.61
C LEU A 41 -5.69 -27.01 -23.41
N TYR A 42 -5.67 -28.11 -22.64
CA TYR A 42 -6.82 -28.99 -22.40
C TYR A 42 -7.57 -28.71 -21.09
N PHE A 43 -7.04 -27.84 -20.22
CA PHE A 43 -7.71 -27.42 -18.99
C PHE A 43 -8.13 -25.95 -19.10
N LYS A 44 -9.30 -25.60 -18.56
CA LYS A 44 -9.96 -24.28 -18.68
C LYS A 44 -9.15 -23.07 -18.13
N GLU A 45 -7.97 -23.27 -17.56
CA GLU A 45 -7.14 -22.20 -17.00
C GLU A 45 -6.02 -21.81 -17.98
N LYS A 46 -6.22 -20.69 -18.69
CA LYS A 46 -5.27 -20.18 -19.70
C LYS A 46 -4.23 -19.27 -19.05
N ALA A 47 -3.18 -19.82 -18.45
CA ALA A 47 -2.00 -19.01 -18.14
C ALA A 47 -1.34 -18.52 -19.45
N THR A 48 -0.98 -17.23 -19.52
CA THR A 48 -0.33 -16.63 -20.68
C THR A 48 1.11 -17.12 -20.77
N LYS A 49 1.52 -17.65 -21.93
CA LYS A 49 2.88 -18.17 -22.17
C LYS A 49 3.35 -17.81 -23.57
N TRP A 50 4.64 -17.57 -23.73
CA TRP A 50 5.25 -17.19 -25.01
C TRP A 50 6.71 -17.61 -25.05
N MET A 51 7.28 -17.60 -26.26
CA MET A 51 8.71 -17.70 -26.49
C MET A 51 9.29 -16.29 -26.58
N LYS A 52 10.34 -16.01 -25.80
CA LYS A 52 11.10 -14.76 -25.83
C LYS A 52 11.96 -14.69 -27.09
N ARG A 53 12.51 -13.51 -27.40
CA ARG A 53 13.38 -13.31 -28.58
C ARG A 53 14.63 -14.18 -28.58
N ASN A 54 15.12 -14.54 -27.39
CA ASN A 54 16.28 -15.43 -27.21
C ASN A 54 15.93 -16.93 -27.31
N GLY A 55 14.67 -17.28 -27.57
CA GLY A 55 14.22 -18.68 -27.70
C GLY A 55 13.78 -19.34 -26.40
N GLU A 56 13.96 -18.69 -25.25
CA GLU A 56 13.49 -19.21 -23.95
C GLU A 56 11.98 -19.03 -23.78
N MET A 57 11.36 -19.91 -22.99
CA MET A 57 9.94 -19.82 -22.67
C MET A 57 9.71 -19.00 -21.41
N ASP A 58 8.67 -18.17 -21.41
CA ASP A 58 8.23 -17.42 -20.24
C ASP A 58 6.69 -17.41 -20.17
N GLY A 59 6.13 -16.95 -19.05
CA GLY A 59 4.71 -16.86 -18.84
C GLY A 59 4.31 -15.99 -17.66
N LEU A 60 3.01 -15.73 -17.56
CA LEU A 60 2.37 -15.07 -16.44
C LEU A 60 1.46 -16.05 -15.70
N THR A 61 1.43 -15.93 -14.37
CA THR A 61 0.46 -16.67 -13.54
C THR A 61 -0.95 -16.15 -13.78
N THR A 62 -2.00 -16.92 -13.44
CA THR A 62 -3.39 -16.53 -13.73
C THR A 62 -3.74 -15.13 -13.21
N ASN A 63 -3.43 -14.82 -11.95
CA ASN A 63 -3.80 -13.54 -11.32
C ASN A 63 -2.70 -12.47 -11.31
N GLY A 64 -1.48 -12.84 -11.75
CA GLY A 64 -0.31 -11.98 -11.76
C GLY A 64 0.29 -11.75 -10.36
N ILE A 65 1.61 -11.54 -10.34
CA ILE A 65 2.34 -11.02 -9.18
C ILE A 65 2.78 -9.62 -9.53
N LEU A 66 2.36 -8.64 -8.72
CA LEU A 66 2.68 -7.24 -9.00
C LEU A 66 3.80 -6.75 -8.09
N ILE A 67 4.66 -5.91 -8.63
CA ILE A 67 5.77 -5.26 -7.93
C ILE A 67 5.62 -3.75 -8.08
N LEU A 68 5.95 -3.02 -7.01
CA LEU A 68 6.04 -1.56 -7.02
C LEU A 68 7.28 -1.15 -6.24
N HIS A 69 8.14 -0.36 -6.88
CA HIS A 69 9.25 0.33 -6.25
C HIS A 69 8.82 1.77 -5.93
N PRO A 70 8.80 2.19 -4.65
CA PRO A 70 8.52 3.58 -4.31
C PRO A 70 9.58 4.49 -4.93
N ASN A 71 9.17 5.50 -5.68
CA ASN A 71 10.12 6.41 -6.34
C ASN A 71 10.66 7.45 -5.35
N ARG A 72 11.71 7.08 -4.60
CA ARG A 72 12.27 7.88 -3.50
C ARG A 72 13.07 9.12 -3.94
N ASN A 73 13.49 9.22 -5.20
CA ASN A 73 14.40 10.26 -5.68
C ASN A 73 13.71 11.35 -6.50
N THR A 74 12.57 11.84 -6.02
CA THR A 74 11.80 12.90 -6.71
C THR A 74 12.14 14.31 -6.23
N GLU A 75 13.04 14.48 -5.26
CA GLU A 75 13.40 15.79 -4.69
C GLU A 75 14.12 16.73 -5.69
N GLU A 76 14.63 16.21 -6.81
CA GLU A 76 15.34 16.99 -7.84
C GLU A 76 14.54 17.17 -9.14
N LEU A 77 13.29 16.67 -9.23
CA LEU A 77 12.50 16.70 -10.46
C LEU A 77 11.43 17.80 -10.42
N SER A 78 11.25 18.49 -11.56
CA SER A 78 10.17 19.46 -11.75
C SER A 78 8.80 18.75 -11.67
N GLU A 79 7.72 19.44 -11.25
CA GLU A 79 6.38 18.82 -11.10
C GLU A 79 5.87 18.11 -12.38
N GLU A 80 6.36 18.51 -13.56
CA GLU A 80 6.03 17.90 -14.86
C GLU A 80 6.86 16.63 -15.16
N ASP A 81 8.02 16.49 -14.53
CA ASP A 81 8.96 15.37 -14.71
C ASP A 81 8.89 14.33 -13.59
N VAL A 82 8.12 14.56 -12.53
CA VAL A 82 7.94 13.59 -11.42
C VAL A 82 7.22 12.35 -11.97
N PRO A 83 7.88 11.19 -12.08
CA PRO A 83 7.21 9.97 -12.51
C PRO A 83 6.08 9.65 -11.52
N PRO A 84 4.97 9.05 -11.96
CA PRO A 84 3.92 8.63 -11.04
C PRO A 84 4.54 7.82 -9.90
N MET A 85 4.40 8.33 -8.66
CA MET A 85 5.08 7.80 -7.47
C MET A 85 4.82 6.31 -7.21
N TYR A 86 3.74 5.78 -7.81
CA TYR A 86 3.22 4.44 -7.56
C TYR A 86 2.87 3.72 -8.87
N VAL A 87 3.88 3.33 -9.65
CA VAL A 87 3.68 2.46 -10.81
C VAL A 87 3.78 1.00 -10.40
N TRP A 88 2.69 0.28 -10.56
CA TRP A 88 2.71 -1.18 -10.46
C TRP A 88 3.12 -1.81 -11.78
N ARG A 89 3.99 -2.82 -11.69
CA ARG A 89 4.34 -3.71 -12.79
C ARG A 89 3.94 -5.13 -12.49
N GLU A 90 3.85 -5.94 -13.52
CA GLU A 90 3.67 -7.38 -13.41
C GLU A 90 5.00 -8.09 -13.65
N VAL A 91 5.37 -9.01 -12.75
CA VAL A 91 6.59 -9.82 -12.86
C VAL A 91 6.23 -11.16 -13.51
N SER A 92 7.02 -11.60 -14.48
CA SER A 92 6.84 -12.91 -15.12
C SER A 92 7.43 -14.06 -14.32
N VAL A 93 7.19 -15.29 -14.77
CA VAL A 93 7.77 -16.49 -14.16
C VAL A 93 9.29 -16.52 -14.32
N ASP A 94 9.81 -15.99 -15.43
CA ASP A 94 11.24 -15.89 -15.68
C ASP A 94 11.86 -14.57 -15.18
N GLY A 95 11.05 -13.67 -14.60
CA GLY A 95 11.52 -12.47 -13.90
C GLY A 95 11.56 -11.20 -14.74
N ASP A 96 11.07 -11.25 -15.98
CA ASP A 96 10.89 -10.06 -16.82
C ASP A 96 9.77 -9.15 -16.26
N ILE A 97 9.90 -7.84 -16.50
CA ILE A 97 8.96 -6.82 -16.02
C ILE A 97 8.03 -6.37 -17.15
N TYR A 98 6.72 -6.34 -16.86
CA TYR A 98 5.68 -5.94 -17.80
C TYR A 98 4.79 -4.84 -17.21
N THR A 99 4.20 -4.02 -18.08
CA THR A 99 3.07 -3.16 -17.69
C THR A 99 1.91 -4.02 -17.20
N LEU A 100 1.00 -3.42 -16.42
CA LEU A 100 -0.23 -4.12 -16.03
C LEU A 100 -1.03 -4.56 -17.25
N ARG A 101 -1.75 -5.67 -17.09
CA ARG A 101 -2.84 -6.07 -17.99
C ARG A 101 -3.98 -5.04 -17.89
N GLU A 102 -4.78 -4.94 -18.95
CA GLU A 102 -5.97 -4.07 -18.96
C GLU A 102 -6.93 -4.41 -17.83
N THR A 103 -7.14 -5.71 -17.58
CA THR A 103 -7.91 -6.22 -16.45
C THR A 103 -7.12 -7.31 -15.73
N ARG A 104 -7.17 -7.32 -14.40
CA ARG A 104 -6.50 -8.34 -13.60
C ARG A 104 -7.04 -9.72 -13.97
N SER A 105 -6.15 -10.68 -14.12
CA SER A 105 -6.44 -12.03 -14.61
C SER A 105 -6.83 -12.17 -16.09
N SER A 106 -6.72 -11.10 -16.89
CA SER A 106 -6.84 -11.20 -18.36
C SER A 106 -5.72 -12.06 -18.95
N ASN A 107 -5.99 -12.76 -20.05
CA ASN A 107 -4.95 -13.52 -20.76
C ASN A 107 -4.05 -12.62 -21.62
N ALA A 108 -4.41 -11.35 -21.80
CA ALA A 108 -3.61 -10.38 -22.52
C ALA A 108 -2.51 -9.82 -21.60
N ARG A 109 -1.26 -10.14 -21.94
CA ARG A 109 -0.03 -9.63 -21.30
C ARG A 109 0.15 -8.13 -21.63
N GLY A 110 0.68 -7.36 -20.68
CA GLY A 110 1.11 -5.99 -20.90
C GLY A 110 2.38 -5.85 -21.77
N ALA A 111 2.87 -4.64 -21.98
CA ALA A 111 4.11 -4.41 -22.73
C ALA A 111 5.34 -4.75 -21.86
N LEU A 112 6.40 -5.29 -22.48
CA LEU A 112 7.68 -5.51 -21.81
C LEU A 112 8.32 -4.17 -21.46
N VAL A 113 8.90 -4.07 -20.27
CA VAL A 113 9.55 -2.87 -19.73
C VAL A 113 11.02 -3.22 -19.42
N PRO A 114 11.89 -3.28 -20.44
CA PRO A 114 13.27 -3.77 -20.29
C PRO A 114 14.17 -2.89 -19.41
N GLU A 115 13.78 -1.63 -19.20
CA GLU A 115 14.46 -0.66 -18.35
C GLU A 115 14.22 -0.86 -16.84
N GLU A 116 13.20 -1.64 -16.46
CA GLU A 116 12.88 -1.93 -15.07
C GLU A 116 13.36 -3.34 -14.65
N THR A 117 13.56 -3.53 -13.35
CA THR A 117 14.15 -4.74 -12.80
C THR A 117 13.23 -5.43 -11.81
N ASN A 118 13.35 -6.75 -11.68
CA ASN A 118 12.73 -7.52 -10.61
C ASN A 118 13.57 -7.56 -9.32
N MET A 119 14.70 -6.84 -9.27
CA MET A 119 15.52 -6.72 -8.08
C MET A 119 14.81 -5.88 -7.01
N LEU A 120 14.54 -6.49 -5.85
CA LEU A 120 13.85 -5.88 -4.73
C LEU A 120 14.69 -4.76 -4.09
N GLN A 121 14.11 -3.57 -4.03
CA GLN A 121 14.67 -2.39 -3.37
C GLN A 121 14.02 -2.21 -1.99
N ASP A 122 14.71 -1.59 -1.04
CA ASP A 122 14.11 -1.31 0.27
C ASP A 122 12.80 -0.52 0.13
N GLY A 123 11.71 -1.02 0.72
CA GLY A 123 10.38 -0.44 0.59
C GLY A 123 9.53 -1.01 -0.55
N THR A 124 10.05 -1.96 -1.34
CA THR A 124 9.30 -2.57 -2.46
C THR A 124 8.00 -3.22 -1.96
N LEU A 125 6.89 -2.95 -2.63
CA LEU A 125 5.61 -3.61 -2.37
C LEU A 125 5.39 -4.77 -3.36
N ILE A 126 4.87 -5.89 -2.85
CA ILE A 126 4.59 -7.09 -3.66
C ILE A 126 3.13 -7.50 -3.45
N ASP A 127 2.31 -7.42 -4.49
CA ASP A 127 0.90 -7.82 -4.45
C ASP A 127 0.70 -9.26 -4.95
N LEU A 128 0.23 -10.13 -4.06
CA LEU A 128 -0.04 -11.56 -4.29
C LEU A 128 -1.50 -11.86 -4.64
N CYS A 129 -2.25 -10.86 -5.09
CA CYS A 129 -3.68 -10.91 -5.39
C CYS A 129 -4.53 -11.29 -4.17
N GLY A 130 -4.33 -10.59 -3.06
CA GLY A 130 -5.11 -10.80 -1.83
C GLY A 130 -4.35 -10.44 -0.56
N ALA A 131 -3.03 -10.41 -0.64
CA ALA A 131 -2.14 -9.84 0.36
C ALA A 131 -1.09 -8.98 -0.35
N THR A 132 -0.63 -7.93 0.34
CA THR A 132 0.50 -7.12 -0.10
C THR A 132 1.61 -7.28 0.92
N LEU A 133 2.80 -7.64 0.45
CA LEU A 133 4.01 -7.70 1.25
C LEU A 133 4.79 -6.40 1.11
N LEU A 134 5.48 -6.01 2.19
CA LEU A 134 6.51 -4.98 2.17
C LEU A 134 7.86 -5.66 2.28
N TRP A 135 8.73 -5.44 1.29
CA TRP A 135 10.13 -5.83 1.37
C TRP A 135 10.93 -4.76 2.08
N ARG A 136 11.63 -5.14 3.14
CA ARG A 136 12.66 -4.32 3.77
C ARG A 136 13.99 -5.04 3.67
N THR A 137 15.00 -4.31 3.22
CA THR A 137 16.39 -4.79 3.23
C THR A 137 16.86 -4.94 4.67
N ALA A 138 17.89 -5.77 4.89
CA ALA A 138 18.50 -5.89 6.21
C ALA A 138 19.01 -4.53 6.72
N ASP A 139 19.54 -3.68 5.84
CA ASP A 139 19.98 -2.33 6.17
C ASP A 139 18.82 -1.39 6.52
N GLY A 140 17.76 -1.42 5.71
CA GLY A 140 16.53 -0.67 5.99
C GLY A 140 15.92 -1.05 7.33
N LEU A 141 15.87 -2.34 7.68
CA LEU A 141 15.38 -2.79 8.99
C LEU A 141 16.27 -2.34 10.15
N ARG A 142 17.60 -2.33 9.99
CA ARG A 142 18.52 -1.81 11.02
C ARG A 142 18.33 -0.31 11.28
N LYS A 143 17.91 0.44 10.26
CA LYS A 143 17.64 1.88 10.34
C LYS A 143 16.22 2.20 10.81
N SER A 144 15.31 1.22 10.84
CA SER A 144 13.95 1.42 11.33
C SER A 144 13.95 1.78 12.82
N PRO A 145 13.03 2.65 13.26
CA PRO A 145 12.90 3.01 14.66
C PRO A 145 12.44 1.81 15.50
N THR A 146 12.89 1.76 16.73
CA THR A 146 12.41 0.83 17.74
C THR A 146 10.96 1.13 18.13
N ALA A 147 10.26 0.14 18.68
CA ALA A 147 8.90 0.34 19.20
C ALA A 147 8.86 1.46 20.26
N GLN A 148 9.88 1.57 21.12
CA GLN A 148 9.98 2.60 22.14
C GLN A 148 10.10 4.01 21.54
N GLU A 149 10.90 4.18 20.49
CA GLU A 149 11.04 5.48 19.80
C GLU A 149 9.72 5.91 19.15
N LEU A 150 8.96 4.98 18.57
CA LEU A 150 7.62 5.25 18.04
C LEU A 150 6.64 5.65 19.15
N GLU A 151 6.70 5.00 20.31
CA GLU A 151 5.89 5.38 21.47
C GLU A 151 6.23 6.78 21.96
N MET A 152 7.52 7.10 22.09
CA MET A 152 7.98 8.43 22.47
C MET A 152 7.56 9.50 21.45
N ALA A 153 7.59 9.20 20.14
CA ALA A 153 7.09 10.11 19.11
C ALA A 153 5.58 10.39 19.28
N LEU A 154 4.79 9.36 19.53
CA LEU A 154 3.36 9.49 19.78
C LEU A 154 3.05 10.25 21.07
N ASP A 155 3.78 9.97 22.15
CA ASP A 155 3.61 10.62 23.44
C ASP A 155 3.97 12.10 23.35
N ARG A 156 5.04 12.47 22.61
CA ARG A 156 5.38 13.87 22.32
C ARG A 156 4.25 14.60 21.59
N LEU A 157 3.67 13.99 20.56
CA LEU A 157 2.55 14.58 19.83
C LEU A 157 1.34 14.82 20.75
N ASN A 158 0.95 13.80 21.52
CA ASN A 158 -0.21 13.89 22.41
C ASN A 158 0.04 14.84 23.60
N ALA A 159 1.28 14.94 24.09
CA ALA A 159 1.68 15.89 25.14
C ALA A 159 1.57 17.34 24.68
N GLY A 160 1.65 17.60 23.37
CA GLY A 160 1.33 18.91 22.78
C GLY A 160 -0.13 19.33 22.93
N LYS A 161 -1.02 18.44 23.39
CA LYS A 161 -2.46 18.67 23.62
C LYS A 161 -3.11 19.38 22.41
N PRO A 162 -3.05 18.81 21.20
CA PRO A 162 -3.65 19.43 20.02
C PRO A 162 -5.15 19.65 20.26
N GLN A 163 -5.64 20.87 20.00
CA GLN A 163 -7.04 21.21 20.25
C GLN A 163 -7.88 20.97 19.00
N CYS A 164 -9.07 20.42 19.19
CA CYS A 164 -10.08 20.36 18.15
C CYS A 164 -10.56 21.79 17.84
N PRO A 165 -10.47 22.27 16.60
CA PRO A 165 -10.87 23.64 16.25
C PRO A 165 -12.38 23.88 16.36
N VAL A 166 -13.19 22.81 16.45
CA VAL A 166 -14.67 22.89 16.50
C VAL A 166 -15.20 22.73 17.92
N ASN A 167 -14.81 21.66 18.62
CA ASN A 167 -15.33 21.35 19.95
C ASN A 167 -14.41 21.82 21.10
N LEU A 168 -13.25 22.39 20.78
CA LEU A 168 -12.22 22.86 21.73
C LEU A 168 -11.80 21.80 22.76
N ASN A 169 -12.02 20.53 22.45
CA ASN A 169 -11.54 19.41 23.24
C ASN A 169 -10.15 19.00 22.75
N THR A 170 -9.32 18.49 23.67
CA THR A 170 -8.01 17.96 23.32
C THR A 170 -8.15 16.66 22.53
N LEU A 171 -7.48 16.61 21.38
CA LEU A 171 -7.39 15.45 20.51
C LEU A 171 -6.26 14.53 20.95
N ILE A 172 -6.48 13.23 20.81
CA ILE A 172 -5.52 12.18 21.18
C ILE A 172 -5.45 11.17 20.03
N ILE A 173 -4.25 10.96 19.50
CA ILE A 173 -4.00 9.90 18.51
C ILE A 173 -3.74 8.59 19.26
N PRO A 174 -4.55 7.53 19.02
CA PRO A 174 -4.35 6.24 19.67
C PRO A 174 -3.39 5.32 18.88
N LYS A 175 -2.78 4.37 19.60
CA LYS A 175 -1.93 3.30 19.06
C LYS A 175 -2.68 2.23 18.24
N LYS A 176 -4.01 2.13 18.39
CA LYS A 176 -4.85 1.12 17.72
C LYS A 176 -6.14 1.76 17.22
N LYS A 177 -6.64 1.29 16.07
CA LYS A 177 -7.97 1.65 15.59
C LYS A 177 -9.04 1.05 16.49
N SER A 178 -9.96 1.88 16.96
CA SER A 178 -11.18 1.42 17.64
C SER A 178 -12.11 0.76 16.62
N SER A 179 -12.52 -0.48 16.88
CA SER A 179 -13.51 -1.20 16.07
C SER A 179 -14.92 -0.62 16.18
N LYS A 180 -15.22 0.16 17.23
CA LYS A 180 -16.53 0.80 17.48
C LYS A 180 -16.57 2.27 17.07
N GLY A 181 -15.58 2.73 16.29
CA GLY A 181 -15.34 4.16 16.04
C GLY A 181 -14.66 4.83 17.23
N GLY A 182 -13.86 5.85 16.95
CA GLY A 182 -13.19 6.64 17.99
C GLY A 182 -14.19 7.48 18.78
N GLY A 183 -13.85 7.79 20.05
CA GLY A 183 -14.54 8.82 20.82
C GLY A 183 -14.34 10.22 20.23
N SER A 184 -15.00 11.23 20.78
CA SER A 184 -14.90 12.64 20.33
C SER A 184 -13.48 13.22 20.34
N ARG A 185 -12.56 12.59 21.09
CA ARG A 185 -11.15 13.00 21.17
C ARG A 185 -10.25 12.38 20.09
N GLN A 186 -10.71 11.35 19.36
CA GLN A 186 -9.88 10.81 18.31
C GLN A 186 -9.96 11.71 17.07
N PRO A 187 -8.81 12.11 16.47
CA PRO A 187 -8.84 12.95 15.30
C PRO A 187 -9.26 12.20 14.04
N TYR A 188 -9.94 12.93 13.17
CA TYR A 188 -10.35 12.54 11.83
C TYR A 188 -9.85 13.61 10.85
N VAL A 189 -9.32 13.17 9.71
CA VAL A 189 -8.92 14.04 8.60
C VAL A 189 -9.97 14.00 7.49
N TYR A 190 -10.30 15.17 6.93
CA TYR A 190 -11.22 15.33 5.82
C TYR A 190 -10.44 15.26 4.50
N LEU A 191 -10.73 14.25 3.69
CA LEU A 191 -9.91 13.91 2.52
C LEU A 191 -9.87 14.97 1.42
N ARG A 192 -10.89 15.83 1.34
CA ARG A 192 -10.93 16.93 0.36
C ARG A 192 -10.01 18.09 0.72
N CYS A 193 -9.94 18.45 2.00
CA CYS A 193 -9.29 19.69 2.45
C CYS A 193 -8.12 19.49 3.43
N GLY A 194 -7.87 18.27 3.90
CA GLY A 194 -6.80 17.98 4.86
C GLY A 194 -7.07 18.44 6.30
N HIS A 195 -8.19 19.14 6.55
CA HIS A 195 -8.54 19.58 7.90
C HIS A 195 -8.71 18.40 8.86
N VAL A 196 -8.16 18.56 10.07
CA VAL A 196 -8.20 17.57 11.14
C VAL A 196 -9.03 18.08 12.30
N GLN A 197 -9.91 17.23 12.84
CA GLN A 197 -10.76 17.55 13.99
C GLN A 197 -11.28 16.29 14.69
N GLY A 198 -11.92 16.45 15.84
CA GLY A 198 -12.60 15.37 16.55
C GLY A 198 -13.89 14.92 15.84
N LYS A 199 -14.44 13.77 16.25
CA LYS A 199 -15.73 13.30 15.76
C LYS A 199 -16.86 14.27 16.17
N HIS A 200 -17.70 14.66 15.22
CA HIS A 200 -18.95 15.38 15.45
C HIS A 200 -20.02 14.92 14.45
N GLU A 201 -21.29 15.21 14.76
CA GLU A 201 -22.44 14.82 13.94
C GLU A 201 -22.83 15.90 12.91
N TRP A 202 -22.45 17.15 13.15
CA TRP A 202 -22.74 18.26 12.24
C TRP A 202 -22.13 18.03 10.85
N GLY A 203 -22.86 18.33 9.77
CA GLY A 203 -22.37 18.14 8.40
C GLY A 203 -22.27 16.67 7.96
N HIS A 204 -22.73 15.73 8.78
CA HIS A 204 -23.01 14.35 8.38
C HIS A 204 -24.47 14.26 7.96
N HIS A 205 -24.73 13.98 6.69
CA HIS A 205 -26.09 13.75 6.21
C HIS A 205 -26.20 12.38 5.57
N ALA A 206 -27.13 11.56 6.06
CA ALA A 206 -27.58 10.38 5.35
C ALA A 206 -28.45 10.83 4.17
N LEU A 207 -27.98 10.63 2.95
CA LEU A 207 -28.77 10.84 1.74
C LEU A 207 -29.76 9.68 1.58
N SER A 208 -30.90 9.96 0.95
CA SER A 208 -31.99 8.99 0.71
C SER A 208 -31.57 7.75 -0.10
N ASN A 209 -30.44 7.81 -0.81
CA ASN A 209 -29.85 6.71 -1.57
C ASN A 209 -28.89 5.83 -0.73
N GLY A 210 -28.81 6.03 0.59
CA GLY A 210 -27.90 5.31 1.48
C GLY A 210 -26.45 5.80 1.46
N GLN A 211 -26.13 6.83 0.66
CA GLN A 211 -24.81 7.48 0.70
C GLN A 211 -24.75 8.48 1.85
N GLN A 212 -23.60 8.55 2.52
CA GLN A 212 -23.34 9.58 3.53
C GLN A 212 -22.62 10.75 2.87
N SER A 213 -23.08 11.98 3.07
CA SER A 213 -22.30 13.18 2.78
C SER A 213 -21.57 13.64 4.04
N TYR A 214 -20.35 14.15 3.85
CA TYR A 214 -19.53 14.70 4.93
C TYR A 214 -19.11 16.12 4.52
N LYS A 215 -19.54 17.11 5.28
CA LYS A 215 -19.14 18.51 5.12
C LYS A 215 -18.12 18.87 6.21
N CYS A 216 -17.01 19.47 5.80
CA CYS A 216 -16.01 19.96 6.75
C CYS A 216 -16.61 21.15 7.54
N PRO A 217 -16.66 21.15 8.87
CA PRO A 217 -17.15 22.30 9.65
C PRO A 217 -16.23 23.50 9.64
N ILE A 218 -14.94 23.29 9.33
CA ILE A 218 -13.96 24.38 9.33
C ILE A 218 -14.11 25.23 8.06
N CYS A 219 -14.17 24.58 6.89
CA CYS A 219 -14.18 25.29 5.60
C CYS A 219 -15.42 25.07 4.75
N LEU A 220 -16.41 24.33 5.26
CA LEU A 220 -17.67 24.02 4.58
C LEU A 220 -17.52 23.25 3.26
N ALA A 221 -16.31 22.79 2.93
CA ALA A 221 -16.08 21.96 1.75
C ALA A 221 -16.81 20.61 1.90
N GLU A 222 -17.61 20.26 0.89
CA GLU A 222 -18.27 18.97 0.82
C GLU A 222 -17.28 17.91 0.35
N SER A 223 -17.12 16.81 1.09
CA SER A 223 -16.18 15.77 0.70
C SER A 223 -16.77 14.91 -0.41
N GLU A 224 -16.68 15.35 -1.66
CA GLU A 224 -17.03 14.53 -2.84
C GLU A 224 -16.05 13.37 -3.04
N ARG A 225 -14.80 13.53 -2.61
CA ARG A 225 -13.78 12.48 -2.64
C ARG A 225 -14.21 11.30 -1.78
N VAL A 226 -14.39 10.17 -2.45
CA VAL A 226 -14.69 8.86 -1.86
C VAL A 226 -13.47 7.99 -2.05
N ILE A 227 -12.93 7.47 -0.96
CA ILE A 227 -11.93 6.41 -1.06
C ILE A 227 -12.56 5.10 -0.65
N GLN A 228 -12.59 4.16 -1.58
CA GLN A 228 -12.96 2.80 -1.27
C GLN A 228 -11.78 2.11 -0.59
N CYS A 229 -11.95 1.73 0.66
CA CYS A 229 -10.97 0.89 1.34
C CYS A 229 -10.89 -0.45 0.61
N ALA A 230 -9.72 -0.79 0.05
CA ALA A 230 -9.55 -2.06 -0.68
C ALA A 230 -9.85 -3.29 0.20
N SER A 231 -9.56 -3.18 1.50
CA SER A 231 -9.74 -4.25 2.49
C SER A 231 -11.19 -4.43 2.94
N CYS A 232 -11.90 -3.36 3.32
CA CYS A 232 -13.27 -3.48 3.85
C CYS A 232 -14.37 -3.03 2.88
N LYS A 233 -14.01 -2.62 1.65
CA LYS A 233 -14.89 -2.09 0.60
C LYS A 233 -15.75 -0.88 1.00
N LEU A 234 -15.57 -0.34 2.20
CA LEU A 234 -16.25 0.85 2.68
C LEU A 234 -15.71 2.12 2.00
N THR A 235 -16.64 2.96 1.58
CA THR A 235 -16.39 4.30 1.07
C THR A 235 -16.16 5.25 2.24
N LYS A 236 -14.95 5.82 2.32
CA LYS A 236 -14.57 6.77 3.37
C LYS A 236 -14.39 8.15 2.76
N ARG A 237 -15.02 9.14 3.39
CA ARG A 237 -14.87 10.59 3.09
C ARG A 237 -14.02 11.30 4.15
N VAL A 238 -13.95 10.69 5.34
CA VAL A 238 -13.10 11.09 6.45
C VAL A 238 -12.29 9.88 6.92
N LEU A 239 -11.05 10.09 7.34
CA LEU A 239 -10.19 9.03 7.87
C LEU A 239 -9.90 9.26 9.34
N GLN A 240 -10.08 8.21 10.12
CA GLN A 240 -9.69 8.18 11.51
C GLN A 240 -8.15 8.08 11.60
N LEU A 241 -7.54 9.04 12.29
CA LEU A 241 -6.10 9.07 12.51
C LEU A 241 -5.72 8.15 13.68
N THR A 242 -4.62 7.43 13.52
CA THR A 242 -4.07 6.49 14.51
C THR A 242 -2.59 6.25 14.23
N MET A 243 -1.82 5.91 15.26
CA MET A 243 -0.43 5.51 15.08
C MET A 243 -0.35 4.02 14.69
N GLY A 244 0.44 3.70 13.67
CA GLY A 244 0.84 2.33 13.38
C GLY A 244 2.11 2.00 14.16
N MET A 245 2.09 0.97 15.01
CA MET A 245 3.23 0.62 15.88
C MET A 245 4.18 -0.41 15.27
N GLU A 246 3.99 -0.79 14.01
CA GLU A 246 4.87 -1.73 13.32
C GLU A 246 6.14 -1.03 12.85
N SER A 247 7.26 -1.24 13.54
CA SER A 247 8.55 -0.61 13.27
C SER A 247 9.01 -0.75 11.82
N SER A 248 8.75 -1.91 11.19
CA SER A 248 9.15 -2.17 9.81
C SER A 248 8.42 -1.31 8.77
N PHE A 249 7.34 -0.60 9.16
CA PHE A 249 6.64 0.34 8.29
C PHE A 249 7.19 1.76 8.38
N HIS A 250 8.07 2.04 9.33
CA HIS A 250 8.66 3.37 9.51
C HIS A 250 10.11 3.40 9.04
N LEU A 251 10.50 4.54 8.47
CA LEU A 251 11.88 4.85 8.11
C LEU A 251 12.61 5.60 9.23
N ASP A 252 11.87 6.33 10.08
CA ASP A 252 12.38 7.05 11.24
C ASP A 252 11.29 7.31 12.29
N SER A 253 11.66 7.93 13.41
CA SER A 253 10.77 8.36 14.49
C SER A 253 10.61 9.89 14.58
N GLY A 254 10.57 10.56 13.43
CA GLY A 254 10.36 12.00 13.30
C GLY A 254 8.97 12.48 13.73
N ASN A 255 8.63 13.73 13.42
CA ASN A 255 7.34 14.30 13.77
C ASN A 255 6.20 13.63 12.99
N LEU A 256 5.12 13.28 13.69
CA LEU A 256 3.96 12.56 13.13
C LEU A 256 2.95 13.52 12.49
N ASP A 257 3.43 14.38 11.58
CA ASP A 257 2.65 15.46 10.97
C ASP A 257 1.94 15.03 9.67
N TYR A 258 2.23 13.82 9.18
CA TYR A 258 1.70 13.26 7.94
C TYR A 258 0.90 11.99 8.21
N ALA A 259 0.04 11.61 7.25
CA ALA A 259 -0.74 10.38 7.36
C ALA A 259 -0.92 9.70 6.00
N PHE A 260 -0.86 8.37 6.00
CA PHE A 260 -1.13 7.58 4.81
C PHE A 260 -2.59 7.67 4.39
N ASN A 261 -2.80 7.99 3.12
CA ASN A 261 -4.11 7.92 2.48
C ASN A 261 -4.22 6.58 1.70
N PRO A 262 -5.16 5.66 2.03
CA PRO A 262 -6.40 5.89 2.77
C PRO A 262 -6.51 5.28 4.16
N CYS A 263 -5.42 4.78 4.74
CA CYS A 263 -5.52 4.06 6.00
C CYS A 263 -5.57 4.99 7.23
N GLY A 264 -5.11 6.24 7.13
CA GLY A 264 -5.09 7.21 8.24
C GLY A 264 -4.03 6.91 9.30
N HIS A 265 -3.03 6.07 8.99
CA HIS A 265 -1.91 5.89 9.91
C HIS A 265 -0.99 7.10 9.84
N VAL A 266 -0.74 7.73 10.99
CA VAL A 266 0.18 8.87 11.07
C VAL A 266 1.63 8.38 11.04
N ALA A 267 2.50 9.17 10.43
CA ALA A 267 3.92 8.89 10.28
C ALA A 267 4.70 10.17 9.99
N SER A 268 6.03 10.07 10.01
CA SER A 268 6.96 11.12 9.53
C SER A 268 6.80 11.40 8.04
N LEU A 269 7.24 12.57 7.58
CA LEU A 269 7.33 12.90 6.15
C LEU A 269 8.10 11.86 5.34
N ASN A 270 9.28 11.49 5.83
CA ASN A 270 10.18 10.55 5.16
C ASN A 270 9.51 9.18 4.98
N THR A 271 8.82 8.68 6.00
CA THR A 271 8.07 7.42 5.93
C THR A 271 6.90 7.43 4.94
N VAL A 272 6.24 8.57 4.71
CA VAL A 272 5.08 8.63 3.79
C VAL A 272 5.45 8.92 2.33
N ARG A 273 6.72 9.24 2.06
CA ARG A 273 7.26 9.51 0.72
C ARG A 273 7.92 8.28 0.10
#